data_AF-A0AAT9WB06-F1
#
_entry.id   AF-A0AAT9WB06-F1
#
_cell.length_a   1.000
_cell.length_b   1.000
_cell.length_c   1.000
_cell.angle_alpha   90.00
_cell.angle_beta   90.00
_cell.angle_gamma   90.00
#
_symmetry.space_group_name_H-M   'P 1'
#
loop_
_entity.id
_entity.type
_entity.pdbx_description
1 polymer ?
#
loop_
_entity_poly.entity_id
_entity_poly.type
_entity_poly.pdbx_seq_one_letter_code
_entity_poly.pdbx_strand_id
1 'polypeptide(L)'
;MTTDTDIQLSGPFKASDSSGRSHDVKAIRIYDEGYGIIDVFVDFTASVAGLYKDKTLVGNIIDRLRALGYVGPNFEHSDPGLQEAKMIVLEAPEEFSEFAKKKGWKNLAEEFDDE
;
A
#
# COMPACT_ATOMS: atom_id res chain seq x y z
N MET A 1 -9.19 -9.63 13.10
CA MET A 1 -8.52 -10.94 13.16
C MET A 1 -7.20 -10.73 12.45
N THR A 2 -6.06 -10.95 13.10
CA THR A 2 -4.76 -10.92 12.41
C THR A 2 -4.66 -12.21 11.63
N THR A 3 -5.06 -12.16 10.36
CA THR A 3 -4.72 -13.21 9.40
C THR A 3 -3.20 -13.24 9.33
N ASP A 4 -2.62 -14.45 9.38
CA ASP A 4 -1.18 -14.73 9.34
C ASP A 4 -0.50 -14.24 8.04
N THR A 5 -1.30 -13.66 7.13
CA THR A 5 -0.94 -13.18 5.80
C THR A 5 -0.67 -11.67 5.76
N ASP A 6 -0.80 -10.93 6.87
CA ASP A 6 -0.49 -9.51 6.89
C ASP A 6 1.03 -9.26 6.85
N ILE A 7 1.48 -8.50 5.85
CA ILE A 7 2.87 -8.10 5.70
C ILE A 7 2.96 -6.60 5.89
N GLN A 8 3.48 -6.20 7.04
CA GLN A 8 3.76 -4.79 7.33
C GLN A 8 5.02 -4.32 6.60
N LEU A 9 4.84 -3.40 5.66
CA LEU A 9 5.91 -2.79 4.87
C LEU A 9 6.58 -1.62 5.59
N SER A 10 5.80 -0.83 6.34
CA SER A 10 6.28 0.35 7.07
C SER A 10 5.67 0.44 8.47
N GLY A 11 6.45 0.95 9.42
CA GLY A 11 5.94 1.52 10.68
C GLY A 11 5.37 2.94 10.51
N PRO A 12 5.00 3.61 11.63
CA PRO A 12 4.34 4.91 11.62
C PRO A 12 5.17 6.02 10.96
N PHE A 13 4.49 6.94 10.29
CA PHE A 13 5.08 8.15 9.72
C PHE A 13 4.01 9.23 9.48
N LYS A 14 4.44 10.42 9.08
CA LYS A 14 3.55 11.53 8.69
C LYS A 14 3.58 11.73 7.18
N ALA A 15 2.40 11.96 6.60
CA ALA A 15 2.24 12.28 5.19
C ALA A 15 1.34 13.53 5.05
N SER A 16 1.72 14.46 4.18
CA SER A 16 0.96 15.69 3.97
C SER A 16 0.09 15.61 2.72
N ASP A 17 -1.13 16.15 2.79
CA ASP A 17 -2.00 16.33 1.63
C ASP A 17 -1.71 17.64 0.89
N SER A 18 -2.37 17.85 -0.26
CA SER A 18 -2.18 19.06 -1.08
C SER A 18 -2.63 20.36 -0.40
N SER A 19 -3.43 20.27 0.67
CA SER A 19 -3.84 21.42 1.50
C SER A 19 -2.81 21.76 2.58
N GLY A 20 -1.72 21.01 2.69
CA GLY A 20 -0.70 21.18 3.71
C GLY A 20 -1.06 20.58 5.08
N ARG A 21 -2.16 19.82 5.17
CA ARG A 21 -2.53 19.12 6.41
C ARG A 21 -1.73 17.82 6.50
N SER A 22 -1.19 17.57 7.69
CA SER A 22 -0.41 16.36 7.98
C SER A 22 -1.30 15.27 8.58
N HIS A 23 -1.15 14.06 8.07
CA HIS A 23 -1.90 12.87 8.46
C HIS A 23 -0.96 11.86 9.11
N ASP A 24 -1.40 11.31 10.25
CA ASP A 24 -0.69 10.26 10.98
C ASP A 24 -0.99 8.89 10.38
N VAL A 25 -0.02 8.35 9.64
CA VAL A 25 -0.03 7.00 9.10
C VAL A 25 0.48 6.04 10.16
N LYS A 26 -0.26 4.96 10.40
CA LYS A 26 0.09 3.91 11.36
C LYS A 26 1.00 2.86 10.74
N ALA A 27 0.63 2.39 9.55
CA ALA A 27 1.34 1.35 8.83
C ALA A 27 1.03 1.42 7.33
N ILE A 28 1.92 0.81 6.55
CA ILE A 28 1.63 0.38 5.18
C ILE A 28 1.68 -1.14 5.20
N ARG A 29 0.66 -1.81 4.69
CA ARG A 29 0.51 -3.26 4.70
C ARG A 29 0.09 -3.79 3.33
N ILE A 30 0.41 -5.05 3.09
CA ILE A 30 -0.12 -5.86 1.99
C ILE A 30 -0.54 -7.20 2.57
N TYR A 31 -1.34 -7.97 1.84
CA TYR A 31 -1.71 -9.33 2.23
C TYR A 31 -1.03 -10.37 1.35
N ASP A 32 -0.57 -11.45 1.96
CA ASP A 32 -0.01 -12.67 1.36
C ASP A 32 -1.13 -13.57 0.81
N GLU A 33 -2.03 -13.02 -0.02
CA GLU A 33 -3.23 -13.74 -0.54
C GLU A 33 -3.56 -13.41 -2.01
N GLY A 34 -2.56 -12.99 -2.79
CA GLY A 34 -2.78 -12.46 -4.13
C GLY A 34 -2.37 -13.37 -5.28
N TYR A 35 -3.23 -13.48 -6.29
CA TYR A 35 -2.84 -13.77 -7.67
C TYR A 35 -2.76 -12.42 -8.41
N GLY A 36 -1.60 -12.06 -8.96
CA GLY A 36 -1.46 -10.85 -9.77
C GLY A 36 -1.20 -9.56 -8.98
N ILE A 37 -1.96 -8.50 -9.26
CA ILE A 37 -1.72 -7.12 -8.80
C ILE A 37 -1.90 -7.00 -7.28
N ILE A 38 -0.99 -6.28 -6.61
CA ILE A 38 -0.96 -6.14 -5.15
C ILE A 38 -1.70 -4.87 -4.73
N ASP A 39 -2.76 -5.03 -3.93
CA ASP A 39 -3.37 -3.92 -3.20
C ASP A 39 -2.51 -3.54 -1.98
N VAL A 40 -2.27 -2.24 -1.83
CA VAL A 40 -1.47 -1.66 -0.75
C VAL A 40 -2.36 -0.85 0.18
N PHE A 41 -2.43 -1.30 1.42
CA PHE A 41 -3.28 -0.76 2.47
C PHE A 41 -2.50 0.23 3.31
N VAL A 42 -3.00 1.45 3.44
CA VAL A 42 -2.38 2.53 4.22
C VAL A 42 -3.32 2.93 5.34
N ASP A 43 -2.96 2.57 6.57
CA ASP A 43 -3.80 2.82 7.74
C ASP A 43 -3.49 4.18 8.36
N PHE A 44 -4.55 4.91 8.70
CA PHE A 44 -4.46 6.22 9.35
C PHE A 44 -5.02 6.21 10.77
N THR A 45 -4.58 7.19 11.55
CA THR A 45 -5.11 7.40 12.90
C THR A 45 -6.45 8.15 12.89
N ALA A 46 -6.56 9.15 12.01
CA ALA A 46 -7.73 9.97 11.80
C ALA A 46 -8.42 9.63 10.47
N SER A 47 -9.62 10.19 10.26
CA SER A 47 -10.35 9.99 9.01
C SER A 47 -9.65 10.69 7.84
N VAL A 48 -9.53 9.99 6.71
CA VAL A 48 -8.94 10.42 5.43
C VAL A 48 -9.89 10.19 4.26
N ALA A 49 -11.19 10.09 4.53
CA ALA A 49 -12.21 9.81 3.52
C ALA A 49 -12.07 10.74 2.30
N GLY A 50 -11.97 10.15 1.11
CA GLY A 50 -11.82 10.87 -0.16
C GLY A 50 -10.40 11.34 -0.51
N LEU A 51 -9.42 11.21 0.40
CA LEU A 51 -8.05 11.67 0.16
C LEU A 51 -7.20 10.70 -0.68
N TYR A 52 -7.73 9.52 -1.03
CA TYR A 52 -7.06 8.57 -1.92
C TYR A 52 -6.79 9.13 -3.33
N LYS A 53 -7.46 10.22 -3.73
CA LYS A 53 -7.22 10.96 -4.98
C LYS A 53 -6.22 12.10 -4.84
N ASP A 54 -5.80 12.43 -3.61
CA ASP A 54 -4.83 13.50 -3.37
C ASP A 54 -3.43 13.01 -3.76
N LYS A 55 -2.96 13.48 -4.92
CA LYS A 55 -1.66 13.09 -5.48
C LYS A 55 -0.48 13.46 -4.57
N THR A 56 -0.61 14.49 -3.74
CA THR A 56 0.45 14.88 -2.80
C THR A 56 0.52 13.87 -1.66
N LEU A 57 -0.63 13.51 -1.09
CA LEU A 57 -0.69 12.48 -0.04
C LEU A 57 -0.18 11.13 -0.56
N VAL A 58 -0.68 10.69 -1.72
CA VAL A 58 -0.24 9.44 -2.37
C VAL A 58 1.26 9.47 -2.69
N GLY A 59 1.77 10.60 -3.20
CA GLY A 59 3.20 10.78 -3.45
C GLY A 59 4.04 10.59 -2.19
N ASN A 60 3.65 11.20 -1.06
CA ASN A 60 4.35 11.04 0.22
C ASN A 60 4.36 9.58 0.72
N ILE A 61 3.27 8.84 0.49
CA ILE A 61 3.19 7.41 0.82
C ILE A 61 4.16 6.60 -0.05
N ILE A 62 4.21 6.87 -1.35
CA ILE A 62 5.12 6.18 -2.27
C ILE A 62 6.58 6.54 -1.95
N ASP A 63 6.88 7.78 -1.60
CA ASP A 63 8.23 8.18 -1.19
C ASP A 63 8.67 7.47 0.08
N ARG A 64 7.72 7.17 1.00
CA ARG A 64 8.01 6.30 2.15
C ARG A 64 8.39 4.88 1.71
N LEU A 65 7.68 4.30 0.75
CA LEU A 65 8.03 2.99 0.19
C LEU A 65 9.40 3.02 -0.52
N ARG A 66 9.71 4.08 -1.26
CA ARG A 66 11.01 4.28 -1.90
C ARG A 66 12.15 4.36 -0.90
N ALA A 67 11.95 5.08 0.20
CA ALA A 67 12.91 5.12 1.30
C ALA A 67 13.16 3.75 1.96
N LEU A 68 12.21 2.80 1.81
CA LEU A 68 12.33 1.44 2.30
C LEU A 68 12.91 0.46 1.26
N GLY A 69 13.21 0.95 0.05
CA GLY A 69 13.86 0.19 -1.03
C GLY A 69 12.98 -0.13 -2.23
N TYR A 70 11.76 0.41 -2.32
CA TYR A 70 10.96 0.29 -3.54
C TYR A 70 11.55 1.13 -4.67
N VAL A 71 11.70 0.54 -5.85
CA VAL A 71 12.12 1.23 -7.08
C VAL A 71 11.10 0.90 -8.15
N GLY A 72 10.39 1.92 -8.65
CA GLY A 72 9.37 1.72 -9.68
C GLY A 72 8.42 2.91 -9.85
N PRO A 73 7.38 2.73 -10.68
CA PRO A 73 6.36 3.73 -10.96
C PRO A 73 5.60 4.21 -9.72
N ASN A 74 4.78 5.25 -9.89
CA ASN A 74 3.80 5.62 -8.86
C ASN A 74 2.61 4.65 -8.88
N PHE A 75 1.94 4.53 -7.75
CA PHE A 75 0.73 3.71 -7.63
C PHE A 75 -0.49 4.48 -8.11
N GLU A 76 -1.51 3.73 -8.49
CA GLU A 76 -2.84 4.26 -8.78
C GLU A 76 -3.78 4.08 -7.58
N HIS A 77 -4.94 4.72 -7.61
CA HIS A 77 -5.96 4.44 -6.61
C HIS A 77 -6.66 3.11 -6.93
N SER A 78 -6.92 2.30 -5.90
CA SER A 78 -7.75 1.11 -6.06
C SER A 78 -9.24 1.48 -6.17
N ASP A 79 -10.13 0.49 -6.22
CA ASP A 79 -11.58 0.69 -6.34
C ASP A 79 -12.13 1.59 -5.21
N PRO A 80 -12.98 2.59 -5.51
CA PRO A 80 -13.62 3.42 -4.48
C PRO A 80 -14.35 2.65 -3.38
N GLY A 81 -14.87 1.45 -3.66
CA GLY A 81 -15.55 0.57 -2.72
C GLY A 81 -14.63 -0.11 -1.71
N LEU A 82 -13.31 -0.13 -1.94
CA LEU A 82 -12.30 -0.64 -1.02
C LEU A 82 -11.78 0.42 -0.04
N GLN A 83 -12.09 1.70 -0.30
CA GLN A 83 -11.64 2.80 0.53
C GLN A 83 -12.45 2.86 1.82
N GLU A 84 -11.78 3.01 2.96
CA GLU A 84 -12.45 3.19 4.25
C GLU A 84 -12.15 4.57 4.85
N ALA A 85 -12.93 4.94 5.88
CA ALA A 85 -12.78 6.22 6.54
C ALA A 85 -11.35 6.47 7.04
N LYS A 86 -10.63 5.43 7.50
CA LYS A 86 -9.27 5.53 8.05
C LYS A 86 -8.24 4.70 7.28
N MET A 87 -8.55 4.32 6.04
CA MET A 87 -7.67 3.48 5.22
C MET A 87 -7.75 3.91 3.77
N ILE A 88 -6.59 4.05 3.15
CA ILE A 88 -6.48 4.21 1.69
C ILE A 88 -5.98 2.89 1.12
N VAL A 89 -6.59 2.44 0.04
CA VAL A 89 -6.13 1.28 -0.74
C VAL A 89 -5.60 1.77 -2.09
N LEU A 90 -4.37 1.41 -2.39
CA LEU A 90 -3.69 1.77 -3.64
C LEU A 90 -3.42 0.51 -4.45
N GLU A 91 -3.53 0.63 -5.76
CA GLU A 91 -3.17 -0.44 -6.69
C GLU A 91 -1.69 -0.28 -7.07
N ALA A 92 -0.87 -1.26 -6.70
CA ALA A 92 0.56 -1.23 -7.00
C ALA A 92 0.84 -1.69 -8.45
N PRO A 93 1.82 -1.09 -9.13
CA PRO A 93 2.25 -1.58 -10.44
C PRO A 93 2.97 -2.92 -10.32
N GLU A 94 3.09 -3.66 -11.42
CA GLU A 94 3.68 -5.01 -11.46
C GLU A 94 5.10 -5.06 -10.86
N GLU A 95 5.91 -4.04 -11.10
CA GLU A 95 7.29 -3.93 -10.58
C GLU A 95 7.36 -3.86 -9.06
N PHE A 96 6.25 -3.54 -8.38
CA PHE A 96 6.18 -3.58 -6.93
C PHE A 96 6.35 -5.00 -6.36
N SER A 97 6.03 -6.02 -7.14
CA SER A 97 6.17 -7.43 -6.73
C SER A 97 7.60 -7.77 -6.30
N GLU A 98 8.63 -7.22 -6.96
CA GLU A 98 10.04 -7.45 -6.57
C GLU A 98 10.36 -6.91 -5.17
N PHE A 99 9.77 -5.77 -4.82
CA PHE A 99 9.89 -5.19 -3.49
C PHE A 99 9.09 -5.99 -2.47
N ALA A 100 7.84 -6.35 -2.80
CA ALA A 100 6.97 -7.13 -1.93
C ALA A 100 7.56 -8.51 -1.60
N LYS A 101 8.13 -9.22 -2.57
CA LYS A 101 8.83 -10.50 -2.38
C LYS A 101 9.96 -10.39 -1.35
N LYS A 102 10.75 -9.31 -1.40
CA LYS A 102 11.82 -9.04 -0.40
C LYS A 102 11.28 -8.79 1.01
N LYS A 103 10.00 -8.47 1.15
CA LYS A 103 9.30 -8.26 2.43
C LYS A 103 8.53 -9.50 2.90
N GLY A 104 8.57 -10.59 2.13
CA GLY A 104 7.95 -11.87 2.49
C GLY A 104 6.67 -12.19 1.74
N TRP A 105 6.26 -11.38 0.76
CA TRP A 105 5.09 -11.66 -0.07
C TRP A 105 5.38 -12.84 -1.01
N LYS A 106 4.44 -13.79 -1.09
CA LYS A 106 4.50 -14.92 -1.98
C LYS A 106 3.50 -14.72 -3.11
N ASN A 107 3.96 -14.90 -4.34
CA ASN A 107 3.07 -14.93 -5.48
C ASN A 107 2.47 -16.33 -5.59
N LEU A 108 1.23 -16.49 -5.11
CA LEU A 108 0.57 -17.79 -5.15
C LEU A 108 0.36 -18.26 -6.59
N ALA A 109 0.27 -17.36 -7.58
CA ALA A 109 0.16 -17.75 -8.99
C ALA A 109 1.38 -18.55 -9.50
N GLU A 110 2.58 -18.24 -9.01
CA GLU A 110 3.80 -18.97 -9.37
C GLU A 110 3.86 -20.37 -8.74
N GLU A 111 3.11 -20.63 -7.66
CA GLU A 111 3.04 -21.96 -7.03
C GLU A 111 2.08 -22.93 -7.76
N PHE A 112 1.22 -22.42 -8.66
CA PHE A 112 0.23 -23.23 -9.40
C PHE A 112 0.50 -23.31 -10.92
N ASP A 113 1.57 -22.70 -11.43
CA ASP A 113 1.96 -22.74 -12.86
C ASP A 113 2.87 -23.94 -13.21
N ASP A 114 3.18 -24.80 -12.23
CA ASP A 114 3.84 -26.10 -12.43
C ASP A 114 2.79 -27.22 -12.67
N GLU A 115 2.12 -27.22 -13.84
CA GLU A 115 1.50 -28.44 -14.43
C GLU A 115 1.64 -28.49 -15.96
#